data_AF-X1EBE7-F1
#
_entry.id   AF-X1EBE7-F1
#
_cell.length_a   1.000
_cell.length_b   1.000
_cell.length_c   1.000
_cell.angle_alpha   90.00
_cell.angle_beta   90.00
_cell.angle_gamma   90.00
#
_symmetry.space_group_name_H-M   'P 1'
#
loop_
_entity.id
_entity.type
_entity.pdbx_description
1 polymer ?
#
loop_
_entity_poly.entity_id
_entity_poly.type
_entity_poly.pdbx_seq_one_letter_code
_entity_poly.pdbx_strand_id
1 'polypeptide(L)'
;MNLGKNSIKNKKEMKRREMKRILIVIVYIMISVFLIGTFISISCTGKADKDVSEEKIRVVVSILPQAEFVERVGGDKVEVPVMVMVPPGASPHTYEPTPG
;
A
#
# COMPACT_ATOMS: atom_id res chain seq x y z
N MET A 1 23.00 -6.18 69.27
CA MET A 1 22.96 -7.18 68.15
C MET A 1 22.16 -6.71 66.91
N ASN A 2 22.12 -5.40 66.59
CA ASN A 2 21.27 -4.83 65.51
C ASN A 2 22.02 -4.35 64.25
N LEU A 3 23.36 -4.31 64.27
CA LEU A 3 24.17 -3.75 63.18
C LEU A 3 24.21 -4.65 61.92
N GLY A 4 24.26 -5.97 62.10
CA GLY A 4 24.33 -6.92 60.97
C GLY A 4 23.02 -7.03 60.17
N LYS A 5 21.86 -6.90 60.83
CA LYS A 5 20.54 -6.99 60.19
C LYS A 5 20.27 -5.81 59.25
N ASN A 6 20.74 -4.61 59.60
CA ASN A 6 20.57 -3.40 58.79
C ASN A 6 21.40 -3.43 57.50
N SER A 7 22.63 -3.98 57.54
CA SER A 7 23.46 -4.15 56.34
C SER A 7 22.84 -5.14 55.34
N ILE A 8 22.31 -6.26 55.83
CA ILE A 8 21.64 -7.26 54.99
C ILE A 8 20.33 -6.71 54.40
N LYS A 9 19.57 -5.92 55.18
CA LYS A 9 18.35 -5.25 54.70
C LYS A 9 18.67 -4.23 53.60
N ASN A 10 19.70 -3.40 53.78
CA ASN A 10 20.11 -2.39 52.80
C ASN A 10 20.66 -3.02 51.50
N LYS A 11 21.42 -4.12 51.60
CA LYS A 11 21.89 -4.87 50.44
C LYS A 11 20.75 -5.52 49.66
N LYS A 12 19.72 -6.03 50.34
CA LYS A 12 18.50 -6.57 49.72
C LYS A 12 17.67 -5.47 49.05
N GLU A 13 17.49 -4.32 49.68
CA GLU A 13 16.79 -3.16 49.10
C GLU A 13 17.53 -2.57 47.90
N MET A 14 18.87 -2.52 47.96
CA MET A 14 19.71 -2.09 46.84
C MET A 14 19.56 -3.04 45.64
N LYS A 15 19.66 -4.36 45.87
CA LYS A 15 19.46 -5.37 44.81
C LYS A 15 18.03 -5.32 44.25
N ARG A 16 17.03 -5.04 45.09
CA ARG A 16 15.63 -4.83 44.68
C ARG A 16 15.45 -3.58 43.82
N ARG A 17 16.17 -2.49 44.10
CA ARG A 17 16.16 -1.26 43.28
C ARG A 17 16.80 -1.50 41.91
N GLU A 18 17.91 -2.23 41.86
CA GLU A 18 18.57 -2.62 40.60
C GLU A 18 17.67 -3.55 39.76
N MET A 19 17.05 -4.57 40.36
CA MET A 19 16.10 -5.43 39.64
C MET A 19 14.86 -4.66 39.16
N LYS A 20 14.38 -3.66 39.92
CA LYS A 20 13.26 -2.80 39.49
C LYS A 20 13.62 -1.92 38.30
N ARG A 21 14.85 -1.38 38.26
CA ARG A 21 15.34 -0.60 37.11
C ARG A 21 15.44 -1.47 35.86
N ILE A 22 16.02 -2.66 35.98
CA ILE A 22 16.10 -3.64 34.89
C ILE A 22 14.70 -4.04 34.41
N LEU A 23 13.77 -4.30 35.33
CA LEU A 23 12.38 -4.63 34.99
C LEU A 23 11.69 -3.48 34.24
N ILE A 24 11.87 -2.23 34.66
CA ILE A 24 11.31 -1.04 33.99
C ILE A 24 11.87 -0.90 32.56
N VAL A 25 13.17 -1.12 32.36
CA VAL A 25 13.80 -1.05 31.03
C VAL A 25 13.28 -2.16 30.11
N ILE A 26 13.16 -3.39 30.61
CA ILE A 26 12.60 -4.52 29.84
C ILE A 26 11.15 -4.25 29.43
N VAL A 27 10.33 -3.70 30.34
CA VAL A 27 8.94 -3.32 30.04
C VAL A 27 8.89 -2.24 28.95
N TYR A 28 9.75 -1.23 29.02
CA TYR A 28 9.84 -0.19 27.99
C TYR A 28 10.25 -0.75 26.61
N ILE A 29 11.21 -1.68 26.58
CA ILE A 29 11.65 -2.35 25.35
C ILE A 29 10.49 -3.17 24.76
N MET A 30 9.77 -3.95 25.57
CA MET A 30 8.61 -4.72 25.10
C MET A 30 7.48 -3.84 24.56
N ILE A 31 7.19 -2.72 25.22
CA ILE A 31 6.20 -1.73 24.76
C ILE A 31 6.65 -1.11 23.44
N SER A 32 7.93 -0.76 23.29
CA SER A 32 8.46 -0.19 22.04
C SER A 32 8.37 -1.16 20.87
N VAL A 33 8.67 -2.45 21.09
CA VAL A 33 8.55 -3.51 20.07
C VAL A 33 7.08 -3.73 19.69
N PHE A 34 6.17 -3.68 20.66
CA PHE A 34 4.74 -3.80 20.42
C PHE A 34 4.20 -2.62 19.59
N LEU A 35 4.61 -1.38 19.89
CA LEU A 35 4.22 -0.19 19.14
C LEU A 35 4.77 -0.16 17.71
N ILE A 36 5.99 -0.67 17.50
CA ILE A 36 6.56 -0.81 16.15
C ILE A 36 5.84 -1.93 15.38
N GLY A 37 5.54 -3.05 16.05
CA GLY A 37 4.85 -4.20 15.46
C GLY A 37 3.41 -3.90 15.03
N THR A 38 2.68 -3.05 15.76
CA THR A 38 1.31 -2.66 15.38
C THR A 38 1.25 -1.63 14.25
N PHE A 39 2.32 -0.90 13.98
CA PHE A 39 2.40 0.07 12.87
C PHE A 39 2.40 -0.62 11.49
N ILE A 40 2.85 -1.87 11.42
CA ILE A 40 2.88 -2.67 10.18
C ILE A 40 1.48 -3.15 9.77
N SER A 41 0.51 -3.22 10.70
CA SER A 41 -0.79 -3.87 10.46
C SER A 41 -1.96 -2.92 10.18
N ILE A 42 -1.77 -1.59 10.20
CA ILE A 42 -2.82 -0.60 9.89
C ILE A 42 -2.80 -0.15 8.41
N SER A 43 -1.85 -0.62 7.61
CA SER A 43 -1.91 -0.53 6.14
C SER A 43 -2.23 -1.89 5.54
N CYS A 44 -3.49 -2.32 5.63
CA CYS A 44 -4.18 -3.12 4.61
C CYS A 44 -5.60 -3.53 5.07
N THR A 45 -6.47 -2.54 5.32
CA THR A 45 -7.89 -2.72 5.00
C THR A 45 -8.07 -2.26 3.57
N GLY A 46 -7.93 -3.23 2.67
CA GLY A 46 -8.13 -3.11 1.24
C GLY A 46 -8.31 -4.50 0.67
N LYS A 47 -9.41 -5.17 1.05
CA LYS A 47 -9.91 -6.27 0.21
C LYS A 47 -10.41 -5.64 -1.09
N ALA A 48 -9.54 -5.59 -2.08
CA ALA A 48 -9.93 -5.63 -3.47
C ALA A 48 -9.00 -6.64 -4.13
N ASP A 49 -9.52 -7.84 -4.33
CA ASP A 49 -9.18 -8.61 -5.53
C ASP A 49 -9.42 -7.68 -6.72
N LYS A 50 -8.36 -7.03 -7.19
CA LYS A 50 -8.11 -6.71 -8.58
C LYS A 50 -6.61 -6.72 -8.72
N ASP A 51 -6.16 -7.71 -9.48
CA ASP A 51 -4.90 -7.70 -10.19
C ASP A 51 -4.44 -6.25 -10.45
N VAL A 52 -3.41 -5.80 -9.72
CA VAL A 52 -2.77 -4.50 -10.01
C VAL A 52 -1.83 -4.73 -11.20
N SER A 53 -2.35 -5.35 -12.25
CA SER A 53 -1.97 -4.97 -13.61
C SER A 53 -2.67 -3.65 -13.85
N GLU A 54 -1.94 -2.61 -14.22
CA GLU A 54 -2.53 -1.33 -14.63
C GLU A 54 -3.62 -1.59 -15.68
N GLU A 55 -4.90 -1.58 -15.26
CA GLU A 55 -6.02 -1.85 -16.16
C GLU A 55 -6.09 -0.71 -17.17
N LYS A 56 -5.65 -1.00 -18.40
CA LYS A 56 -5.61 -0.03 -19.49
C LYS A 56 -7.03 0.41 -19.85
N ILE A 57 -7.19 1.69 -20.11
CA ILE A 57 -8.47 2.28 -20.47
C ILE A 57 -8.83 1.84 -21.88
N ARG A 58 -9.99 1.21 -22.05
CA ARG A 58 -10.57 0.94 -23.37
C ARG A 58 -11.16 2.21 -23.97
N VAL A 59 -10.70 2.55 -25.17
CA VAL A 59 -11.16 3.74 -25.91
C VAL A 59 -11.64 3.31 -27.29
N VAL A 60 -12.77 3.88 -27.69
CA VAL A 60 -13.33 3.74 -29.04
C VAL A 60 -13.42 5.13 -29.66
N VAL A 61 -12.99 5.26 -30.91
CA VAL A 61 -13.02 6.53 -31.67
C VAL A 61 -13.75 6.33 -33.00
N SER A 62 -14.18 7.43 -33.61
CA SER A 62 -14.94 7.34 -34.86
C SER A 62 -14.05 7.05 -36.06
N ILE A 63 -12.89 7.71 -36.15
CA ILE A 63 -12.02 7.70 -37.33
C ILE A 63 -10.55 7.49 -36.97
N LEU A 64 -9.76 6.97 -37.91
CA LEU A 64 -8.36 6.59 -37.70
C LEU A 64 -7.46 7.71 -37.16
N PRO A 65 -7.54 8.98 -37.62
CA PRO A 65 -6.70 10.05 -37.07
C PRO A 65 -6.89 10.30 -35.57
N GLN A 66 -8.08 10.03 -35.04
CA GLN A 66 -8.34 10.17 -33.60
C GLN A 66 -7.65 9.08 -32.78
N ALA A 67 -7.50 7.87 -33.32
CA ALA A 67 -6.79 6.77 -32.65
C ALA A 67 -5.32 7.15 -32.41
N GLU A 68 -4.67 7.76 -33.41
CA GLU A 68 -3.27 8.21 -33.29
C GLU A 68 -3.06 9.21 -32.16
N PHE A 69 -3.99 10.15 -31.96
CA PHE A 69 -3.92 11.09 -30.85
C PHE A 69 -4.13 10.40 -29.51
N VAL A 70 -5.10 9.49 -29.43
CA VAL A 70 -5.38 8.73 -28.21
C VAL A 70 -4.21 7.85 -27.81
N GLU A 71 -3.58 7.16 -28.75
CA GLU A 71 -2.41 6.32 -28.51
C GLU A 71 -1.21 7.16 -28.03
N ARG A 72 -0.94 8.30 -28.69
CA ARG A 72 0.17 9.19 -28.31
C ARG A 72 -0.02 9.88 -26.96
N VAL A 73 -1.24 10.33 -26.65
CA VAL A 73 -1.54 11.04 -25.40
C VAL A 73 -1.75 10.06 -24.25
N GLY A 74 -2.43 8.94 -24.51
CA GLY A 74 -2.76 7.91 -23.54
C GLY A 74 -1.56 7.04 -23.15
N GLY A 75 -0.66 6.77 -24.09
CA GLY A 75 0.52 5.94 -23.86
C GLY A 75 0.14 4.59 -23.23
N ASP A 76 0.85 4.21 -22.16
CA ASP A 76 0.65 2.94 -21.47
C ASP A 76 -0.68 2.84 -20.71
N LYS A 77 -1.42 3.95 -20.56
CA LYS A 77 -2.69 4.00 -19.83
C LYS A 77 -3.88 3.58 -20.68
N VAL A 78 -3.71 3.46 -22.00
CA VAL A 78 -4.79 3.14 -22.94
C VAL A 78 -4.51 1.79 -23.60
N GLU A 79 -5.56 1.01 -23.83
CA GLU A 79 -5.45 -0.26 -24.56
C GLU A 79 -5.17 0.03 -26.04
N VAL A 80 -4.10 -0.57 -26.56
CA VAL A 80 -3.65 -0.41 -27.94
C VAL A 80 -3.78 -1.76 -28.66
N PRO A 81 -4.35 -1.82 -29.89
CA PRO A 81 -4.77 -0.68 -30.71
C PRO A 81 -6.10 -0.06 -30.25
N VAL A 82 -6.23 1.26 -30.37
CA VAL A 82 -7.50 1.96 -30.12
C VAL A 82 -8.53 1.52 -31.16
N MET A 83 -9.72 1.13 -30.71
CA MET A 83 -10.75 0.62 -31.59
C MET A 83 -11.40 1.76 -32.41
N VAL A 84 -11.46 1.60 -33.74
CA VAL A 84 -12.03 2.58 -34.66
C VAL A 84 -13.35 2.08 -35.21
N MET A 85 -14.40 2.91 -35.14
CA MET A 85 -15.73 2.55 -35.66
C MET A 85 -15.75 2.45 -37.18
N VAL A 86 -15.15 3.41 -37.89
CA VAL A 86 -15.09 3.39 -39.35
C VAL A 86 -13.94 2.47 -39.81
N PRO A 87 -14.21 1.39 -40.55
CA PRO A 87 -13.18 0.47 -41.00
C PRO A 87 -12.24 1.10 -42.04
N PRO A 88 -11.01 0.59 -42.19
CA PRO A 88 -10.06 1.08 -43.19
C PRO A 88 -10.65 1.05 -44.61
N GLY A 89 -10.48 2.14 -45.36
CA GLY A 89 -11.00 2.28 -46.72
C GLY A 89 -12.47 2.70 -46.82
N ALA A 90 -13.23 2.71 -45.71
CA ALA A 90 -14.56 3.33 -45.69
C ALA A 90 -14.46 4.85 -45.49
N SER A 91 -15.36 5.59 -46.14
CA SER A 91 -15.46 7.05 -45.94
C SER A 91 -16.23 7.35 -44.66
N PRO A 92 -15.66 8.14 -43.72
CA PRO A 92 -16.36 8.54 -42.50
C PRO A 92 -17.66 9.29 -42.75
N HIS A 93 -17.76 10.00 -43.89
CA HIS A 93 -18.92 10.81 -44.23
C HIS A 93 -20.11 9.98 -44.71
N THR A 94 -19.89 8.71 -45.09
CA THR A 94 -20.91 7.82 -45.64
C THR A 94 -21.00 6.49 -44.90
N TYR A 95 -20.24 6.32 -43.81
CA TYR A 95 -20.26 5.09 -43.03
C TYR A 95 -21.48 5.09 -42.12
N GLU A 96 -22.33 4.07 -42.27
CA GLU A 96 -23.46 3.83 -41.38
C GLU A 96 -23.09 2.70 -40.40
N PRO A 97 -23.04 2.97 -39.08
CA PRO A 97 -22.80 1.94 -38.08
C PRO A 97 -23.98 0.96 -38.03
N THR A 98 -23.69 -0.34 -38.04
CA THR A 98 -24.70 -1.35 -37.78
C THR A 98 -25.06 -1.38 -36.28
N PRO A 99 -26.35 -1.44 -35.90
CA PRO A 99 -26.73 -1.84 -34.55
C PRO A 99 -26.19 -3.25 -34.30
N GLY A 100 -25.61 -3.45 -33.11
CA GLY A 100 -25.07 -4.74 -32.67
C GLY A 100 -26.13 -5.78 -32.38
#